data_AF-A0A0D7AIN2-F1
#
_entry.id   AF-A0A0D7AIN2-F1
#
_cell.length_a   1.000
_cell.length_b   1.000
_cell.length_c   1.000
_cell.angle_alpha   90.00
_cell.angle_beta   90.00
_cell.angle_gamma   90.00
#
_symmetry.space_group_name_H-M   'P 1'
#
loop_
_entity.id
_entity.type
_entity.pdbx_description
1 polymer ?
#
loop_
_entity_poly.entity_id
_entity_poly.type
_entity_poly.pdbx_seq_one_letter_code
_entity_poly.pdbx_strand_id
1 'polypeptide(L)'
;MPHVTHLAVCAHQGIWIPLKEHTPDGRFSVFPLLQHLEIELEGVGETRVVSDIIRVALKRCGARKIRVEGRTGYRKSKEPPVLRRLDIRCQLTPSQRRTLLALSECGALDVYLSVSGKPARSVSSDDDSDDSDGEEEDKQ
;
A
#
# COMPACT_ATOMS: atom_id res chain seq x y z
N MET A 1 12.82 16.78 -24.14
CA MET A 1 13.17 16.14 -22.85
C MET A 1 12.61 14.73 -22.85
N PRO A 2 13.35 13.71 -22.39
CA PRO A 2 12.76 12.40 -22.18
C PRO A 2 11.66 12.50 -21.14
N HIS A 3 10.47 11.97 -21.45
CA HIS A 3 9.33 11.92 -20.54
C HIS A 3 9.35 10.59 -19.81
N VAL A 4 9.67 10.61 -18.51
CA VAL A 4 9.64 9.40 -17.69
C VAL A 4 8.21 9.15 -17.24
N THR A 5 7.58 8.11 -17.80
CA THR A 5 6.21 7.67 -17.47
C THR A 5 6.19 6.47 -16.53
N HIS A 6 7.28 5.72 -16.47
CA HIS A 6 7.48 4.57 -15.60
C HIS A 6 8.80 4.73 -14.82
N LEU A 7 8.76 4.49 -13.51
CA LEU A 7 9.92 4.54 -12.63
C LEU A 7 9.92 3.33 -11.71
N ALA A 8 10.97 2.52 -11.78
CA ALA A 8 11.21 1.41 -10.85
C ALA A 8 12.34 1.79 -9.88
N VAL A 9 12.11 1.58 -8.58
CA VAL A 9 13.04 2.02 -7.52
C VAL A 9 13.20 0.94 -6.45
N CYS A 10 14.44 0.57 -6.15
CA CYS A 10 14.78 -0.13 -4.92
C CYS A 10 14.82 0.91 -3.78
N ALA A 11 13.95 0.78 -2.77
CA ALA A 11 13.63 1.89 -1.85
C ALA A 11 14.68 2.13 -0.75
N HIS A 12 15.96 2.18 -1.11
CA HIS A 12 17.03 2.25 -0.12
C HIS A 12 17.43 3.68 0.29
N GLN A 13 17.04 4.75 -0.44
CA GLN A 13 17.23 6.16 0.02
C GLN A 13 16.71 7.24 -0.95
N GLY A 14 16.35 8.42 -0.42
CA GLY A 14 16.44 9.75 -1.06
C GLY A 14 15.55 10.11 -2.26
N ILE A 15 15.16 9.12 -3.07
CA ILE A 15 14.45 9.31 -4.35
C ILE A 15 13.04 9.90 -4.15
N TRP A 16 12.50 9.79 -2.93
CA TRP A 16 11.21 10.38 -2.57
C TRP A 16 11.23 11.90 -2.46
N ILE A 17 12.39 12.53 -2.20
CA ILE A 17 12.48 13.99 -2.07
C ILE A 17 12.18 14.67 -3.42
N PRO A 18 12.85 14.30 -4.54
CA PRO A 18 12.48 14.77 -5.87
C PRO A 18 11.01 14.52 -6.24
N LEU A 19 10.42 13.41 -5.79
CA LEU A 19 9.01 13.10 -6.04
C LEU A 19 8.02 13.91 -5.19
N LYS A 20 8.48 14.63 -4.16
CA LYS A 20 7.67 15.51 -3.31
C LYS A 20 7.77 16.97 -3.69
N GLU A 21 8.77 17.34 -4.50
CA GLU A 21 9.06 18.73 -4.83
C GLU A 21 8.00 19.31 -5.78
N HIS A 22 7.53 20.51 -5.43
CA HIS A 22 6.58 21.29 -6.21
C HIS A 22 7.28 22.53 -6.79
N THR A 23 6.96 22.87 -8.03
CA THR A 23 7.27 24.16 -8.64
C THR A 23 6.38 25.26 -8.02
N PRO A 24 6.75 26.55 -8.14
CA PRO A 24 5.98 27.66 -7.59
C PRO A 24 4.52 27.76 -8.08
N ASP A 25 4.22 27.16 -9.23
CA ASP A 25 2.88 27.04 -9.81
C ASP A 25 2.09 25.81 -9.30
N GLY A 26 2.62 25.10 -8.29
CA GLY A 26 1.98 23.95 -7.65
C GLY A 26 2.15 22.62 -8.39
N ARG A 27 2.78 22.59 -9.58
CA ARG A 27 3.06 21.35 -10.32
C ARG A 27 4.23 20.58 -9.70
N PHE A 28 4.37 19.30 -10.02
CA PHE A 28 5.51 18.50 -9.54
C PHE A 28 6.74 18.77 -10.41
N SER A 29 7.89 19.07 -9.80
CA SER A 29 9.09 19.53 -10.49
C SER A 29 9.76 18.45 -11.34
N VAL A 30 9.96 17.25 -10.80
CA VAL A 30 10.86 16.26 -11.43
C VAL A 30 10.13 15.28 -12.35
N PHE A 31 8.81 15.08 -12.18
CA PHE A 31 8.08 14.05 -12.96
C PHE A 31 6.58 14.33 -13.19
N PRO A 32 6.18 15.43 -13.83
CA PRO A 32 4.77 15.75 -14.06
C PRO A 32 4.00 14.68 -14.87
N LEU A 33 4.70 13.72 -15.49
CA LEU A 33 4.12 12.66 -16.34
C LEU A 33 4.33 11.23 -15.79
N LEU A 34 4.83 11.07 -14.55
CA LEU A 34 5.03 9.74 -13.98
C LEU A 34 3.69 9.06 -13.71
N GLN A 35 3.36 8.05 -14.52
CA GLN A 35 2.10 7.31 -14.47
C GLN A 35 2.22 5.98 -13.72
N HIS A 36 3.39 5.36 -13.69
CA HIS A 36 3.62 4.06 -13.07
C HIS A 36 4.86 4.10 -12.19
N LEU A 37 4.71 3.72 -10.93
CA LEU A 37 5.79 3.62 -9.95
C LEU A 37 5.88 2.17 -9.45
N GLU A 38 7.03 1.53 -9.66
CA GLU A 38 7.34 0.21 -9.11
C GLU A 38 8.34 0.32 -7.97
N ILE A 39 8.10 -0.42 -6.90
CA ILE A 39 8.91 -0.34 -5.69
C ILE A 39 9.20 -1.73 -5.16
N GLU A 40 10.50 -1.99 -5.01
CA GLU A 40 11.03 -3.18 -4.36
C GLU A 40 11.76 -2.76 -3.10
N LEU A 41 11.49 -3.46 -2.00
CA LEU A 41 12.13 -3.22 -0.71
C LEU A 41 12.71 -4.53 -0.17
N GLU A 42 13.94 -4.48 0.34
CA GLU A 42 14.68 -5.60 0.91
C GLU A 42 15.18 -5.24 2.33
N GLY A 43 14.49 -5.72 3.37
CA GLY A 43 15.02 -5.72 4.74
C GLY A 43 14.08 -5.26 5.86
N VAL A 44 14.62 -5.20 7.09
CA VAL A 44 13.92 -4.80 8.32
C VAL A 44 14.21 -3.32 8.59
N GLY A 45 13.17 -2.47 8.61
CA GLY A 45 13.30 -1.00 8.81
C GLY A 45 12.44 -0.15 7.86
N GLU A 46 11.68 -0.79 6.98
CA GLU A 46 11.14 -0.19 5.76
C GLU A 46 9.75 0.44 5.90
N THR A 47 9.08 0.23 7.03
CA THR A 47 7.71 0.71 7.26
C THR A 47 7.60 2.23 7.16
N ARG A 48 8.62 2.98 7.58
CA ARG A 48 8.68 4.44 7.43
C ARG A 48 8.79 4.86 5.96
N VAL A 49 9.65 4.18 5.20
CA VAL A 49 9.87 4.44 3.77
C VAL A 49 8.58 4.16 2.99
N VAL A 50 7.92 3.03 3.25
CA VAL A 50 6.60 2.69 2.67
C VAL A 50 5.54 3.73 3.02
N SER A 51 5.54 4.24 4.25
CA SER A 51 4.61 5.31 4.63
C SER A 51 4.86 6.60 3.86
N ASP A 52 6.13 6.94 3.60
CA ASP A 52 6.49 8.09 2.77
C ASP A 52 6.11 7.91 1.30
N ILE A 53 6.29 6.70 0.77
CA ILE A 53 5.82 6.30 -0.56
C ILE A 53 4.32 6.52 -0.69
N ILE A 54 3.54 6.00 0.25
CA ILE A 54 2.08 6.13 0.23
C ILE A 54 1.68 7.60 0.28
N ARG A 55 2.38 8.43 1.06
CA ARG A 55 2.15 9.89 1.08
C ARG A 55 2.44 10.54 -0.27
N VAL A 56 3.49 10.13 -0.97
CA VAL A 56 3.79 10.61 -2.34
C VAL A 56 2.71 10.16 -3.31
N ALA A 57 2.34 8.89 -3.28
CA ALA A 57 1.29 8.33 -4.14
C ALA A 57 -0.03 9.08 -3.95
N LEU A 58 -0.45 9.32 -2.70
CA LEU A 58 -1.64 10.10 -2.35
C LEU A 58 -1.65 11.49 -3.00
N LYS A 59 -0.52 12.20 -2.94
CA LYS A 59 -0.38 13.53 -3.54
C LYS A 59 -0.45 13.48 -5.06
N ARG A 60 0.15 12.45 -5.67
CA ARG A 60 0.31 12.36 -7.14
C ARG A 60 -0.87 11.70 -7.86
N CYS A 61 -1.65 10.87 -7.17
CA CYS A 61 -2.83 10.20 -7.73
C CYS A 61 -4.11 11.06 -7.65
N GLY A 62 -4.00 12.31 -7.19
CA GLY A 62 -5.15 13.22 -7.10
C GLY A 62 -6.25 12.72 -6.15
N ALA A 63 -5.95 11.80 -5.23
CA ALA A 63 -6.92 11.34 -4.26
C ALA A 63 -7.12 12.40 -3.17
N ARG A 64 -8.37 12.80 -2.93
CA ARG A 64 -8.73 13.70 -1.83
C ARG A 64 -9.20 12.86 -0.66
N LYS A 65 -8.54 13.02 0.50
CA LYS A 65 -8.98 12.43 1.76
C LYS A 65 -10.29 13.10 2.18
N ILE A 66 -11.32 12.30 2.39
CA ILE A 66 -12.64 12.78 2.84
C ILE A 66 -12.99 12.14 4.18
N ARG A 67 -13.81 12.84 4.96
CA ARG A 67 -14.45 12.28 6.15
C ARG A 67 -15.94 12.22 5.91
N VAL A 68 -16.50 11.03 6.01
CA VAL A 68 -17.94 10.78 5.90
C VAL A 68 -18.34 10.04 7.16
N GLU A 69 -19.23 10.64 7.96
CA GLU A 69 -19.78 10.03 9.18
C GLU A 69 -18.71 9.50 10.16
N GLY A 70 -17.65 10.29 10.39
CA GLY A 70 -16.54 9.90 11.28
C GLY A 70 -15.57 8.87 10.68
N ARG A 71 -15.91 8.22 9.57
CA ARG A 71 -15.02 7.35 8.80
C ARG A 71 -14.20 8.16 7.80
N THR A 72 -12.92 7.79 7.69
CA THR A 72 -12.01 8.42 6.73
C THR A 72 -11.96 7.58 5.45
N GLY A 73 -12.26 8.19 4.31
CA GLY A 73 -12.20 7.57 2.99
C GLY A 73 -11.45 8.42 1.98
N TYR A 74 -11.46 7.98 0.73
CA TYR A 74 -10.84 8.70 -0.40
C TYR A 74 -11.84 8.91 -1.53
N ARG A 75 -11.71 10.07 -2.20
CA ARG A 75 -12.44 10.39 -3.42
C ARG A 75 -11.45 10.75 -4.51
N LYS A 76 -11.67 10.21 -5.70
CA LYS A 76 -10.94 10.61 -6.91
C LYS A 76 -11.18 12.09 -7.24
N SER A 77 -10.12 12.86 -7.49
CA SER A 77 -10.25 14.21 -8.04
C SER A 77 -10.82 14.17 -9.45
N LYS A 78 -11.43 15.28 -9.88
CA LYS A 78 -11.83 15.47 -11.29
C LYS A 78 -10.63 15.74 -12.21
N GLU A 79 -9.51 16.18 -11.63
CA GLU A 79 -8.27 16.39 -12.38
C GLU A 79 -7.63 15.05 -12.75
N PRO A 80 -7.03 14.94 -13.94
CA PRO A 80 -6.35 13.72 -14.34
C PRO A 80 -5.19 13.45 -13.37
N PRO A 81 -5.14 12.26 -12.75
CA PRO A 81 -4.06 11.92 -11.83
C PRO A 81 -2.75 11.79 -12.61
N VAL A 82 -1.67 12.30 -12.01
CA VAL A 82 -0.33 12.15 -12.58
C VAL A 82 0.09 10.69 -12.46
N LEU A 83 -0.02 10.12 -11.26
CA LEU A 83 0.25 8.71 -10.99
C LEU A 83 -1.02 7.88 -11.12
N ARG A 84 -0.99 6.84 -11.96
CA ARG A 84 -2.11 5.93 -12.23
C ARG A 84 -1.90 4.55 -11.64
N ARG A 85 -0.65 4.09 -11.56
CA ARG A 85 -0.31 2.74 -11.11
C ARG A 85 0.82 2.76 -10.07
N LEU A 86 0.67 1.93 -9.04
CA LEU A 86 1.67 1.72 -8.00
C LEU A 86 1.83 0.22 -7.75
N ASP A 87 3.03 -0.29 -8.00
CA ASP A 87 3.38 -1.67 -7.71
C ASP A 87 4.32 -1.69 -6.51
N ILE A 88 3.94 -2.40 -5.45
CA ILE A 88 4.73 -2.51 -4.23
C ILE A 88 5.01 -3.98 -3.96
N ARG A 89 6.31 -4.31 -3.90
CA ARG A 89 6.83 -5.64 -3.58
C ARG A 89 7.52 -5.61 -2.22
N CYS A 90 6.73 -5.48 -1.15
CA CYS A 90 7.24 -5.49 0.22
C CYS A 90 6.18 -5.93 1.24
N GLN A 91 6.60 -6.13 2.49
CA GLN A 91 5.66 -6.29 3.59
C GLN A 91 5.01 -4.94 3.92
N LEU A 92 3.68 -4.97 4.04
CA LEU A 92 2.86 -3.80 4.40
C LEU A 92 2.25 -4.00 5.78
N THR A 93 2.22 -2.94 6.58
CA THR A 93 1.39 -2.93 7.78
C THR A 93 -0.09 -2.97 7.40
N PRO A 94 -0.98 -3.41 8.31
CA PRO A 94 -2.42 -3.39 8.04
C PRO A 94 -2.95 -2.01 7.65
N SER A 95 -2.43 -0.93 8.24
CA SER A 95 -2.86 0.45 7.94
C SER A 95 -2.42 0.92 6.55
N GLN A 96 -1.21 0.53 6.12
CA GLN A 96 -0.68 0.81 4.79
C GLN A 96 -1.50 0.09 3.72
N ARG A 97 -1.76 -1.21 3.93
CA ARG A 97 -2.59 -2.03 3.04
C ARG A 97 -4.00 -1.45 2.91
N ARG A 98 -4.66 -1.11 4.02
CA ARG A 98 -6.00 -0.48 3.98
C ARG A 98 -5.99 0.83 3.19
N THR A 99 -4.97 1.66 3.37
CA THR A 99 -4.87 2.94 2.65
C THR A 99 -4.76 2.72 1.15
N LEU A 100 -3.88 1.80 0.74
CA LEU A 100 -3.65 1.47 -0.67
C LEU A 100 -4.89 0.85 -1.32
N LEU A 101 -5.56 -0.09 -0.65
CA LEU A 101 -6.80 -0.68 -1.12
C LEU A 101 -7.89 0.38 -1.32
N ALA A 102 -8.06 1.30 -0.36
CA ALA A 102 -9.05 2.37 -0.48
C ALA A 102 -8.76 3.30 -1.69
N LEU A 103 -7.49 3.50 -2.07
CA LEU A 103 -7.14 4.26 -3.26
C LEU A 103 -7.47 3.52 -4.55
N SER A 104 -7.28 2.20 -4.55
CA SER A 104 -7.68 1.32 -5.66
C SER A 104 -9.18 1.25 -5.82
N GLU A 105 -9.92 1.04 -4.74
CA GLU A 105 -11.38 0.94 -4.73
C GLU A 105 -12.06 2.23 -5.19
N CYS A 106 -11.51 3.40 -4.86
CA CYS A 106 -12.04 4.67 -5.35
C CYS A 106 -11.56 5.04 -6.77
N GLY A 107 -10.78 4.18 -7.42
CA GLY A 107 -10.28 4.36 -8.79
C GLY A 107 -9.28 5.51 -8.94
N ALA A 108 -8.67 5.94 -7.83
CA ALA A 108 -7.64 6.99 -7.85
C ALA A 108 -6.27 6.43 -8.22
N LEU A 109 -5.99 5.17 -7.90
CA LEU A 109 -4.69 4.54 -8.14
C LEU A 109 -4.84 3.02 -8.33
N ASP A 110 -4.36 2.48 -9.44
CA ASP A 110 -4.26 1.03 -9.64
C ASP A 110 -3.11 0.49 -8.78
N VAL A 111 -3.41 -0.35 -7.79
CA VAL A 111 -2.41 -0.86 -6.85
C VAL A 111 -2.16 -2.35 -7.09
N TYR A 112 -0.90 -2.72 -7.31
CA TYR A 112 -0.45 -4.11 -7.35
C TYR A 112 0.43 -4.42 -6.14
N LEU A 113 -0.05 -5.30 -5.27
CA LEU A 113 0.67 -5.72 -4.07
C LEU A 113 1.24 -7.12 -4.31
N SER A 114 2.55 -7.22 -4.49
CA SER A 114 3.22 -8.53 -4.49
C SER A 114 3.65 -8.84 -3.07
N VAL A 115 3.14 -9.93 -2.50
CA VAL A 115 3.57 -10.40 -1.18
C VAL A 115 4.92 -11.08 -1.35
N SER A 116 6.00 -10.35 -1.05
CA SER A 116 7.31 -10.95 -0.79
C SER A 116 7.25 -11.64 0.58
N GLY A 117 6.96 -12.93 0.56
CA GLY A 117 6.95 -13.79 1.74
C GLY A 117 6.76 -15.23 1.31
N LYS A 118 7.60 -16.14 1.81
CA LYS A 118 7.34 -17.57 1.70
C LYS A 118 5.91 -17.81 2.21
N PRO A 119 5.04 -18.52 1.46
CA PRO A 119 3.72 -18.87 1.97
C PRO A 119 3.91 -19.54 3.33
N ALA A 120 3.14 -19.11 4.33
CA ALA A 120 3.12 -19.79 5.61
C ALA A 120 2.84 -21.27 5.30
N ARG A 121 3.80 -22.15 5.62
CA ARG A 121 3.59 -23.59 5.54
C ARG A 121 2.34 -23.86 6.37
N SER A 122 1.28 -24.32 5.71
CA SER A 122 0.10 -24.85 6.37
C SER A 122 0.59 -25.83 7.42
N VAL A 123 0.34 -25.52 8.69
CA VAL A 123 0.38 -26.53 9.74
C VAL A 123 -0.71 -27.51 9.32
N SER A 124 -0.33 -28.75 9.00
CA SER A 124 -1.29 -29.83 8.85
C SER A 124 -2.08 -29.88 10.15
N SER A 125 -3.39 -29.67 10.08
CA SER A 125 -4.25 -30.11 11.17
C SER A 125 -4.21 -31.63 11.11
N ASP A 126 -3.37 -32.23 11.94
CA ASP A 126 -3.59 -33.61 12.33
C ASP A 126 -4.83 -33.58 13.22
N ASP A 127 -5.92 -33.94 12.56
CA ASP A 127 -7.18 -34.33 13.12
C ASP A 127 -6.95 -35.68 13.83
N ASP A 128 -6.74 -35.64 15.14
CA ASP A 128 -6.92 -36.80 16.01
C ASP A 128 -7.95 -36.41 17.08
N SER A 129 -9.19 -36.69 16.70
CA SER A 129 -10.33 -36.80 17.59
C SER A 129 -10.03 -37.91 18.60
N ASP A 130 -9.75 -37.55 19.86
CA ASP A 130 -9.75 -38.50 20.95
C ASP A 130 -11.05 -38.35 21.76
N ASP A 131 -11.86 -39.38 21.60
CA ASP A 131 -13.13 -39.64 22.25
C ASP A 131 -12.81 -40.10 23.68
N SER A 132 -13.19 -39.33 24.68
CA SER A 132 -13.19 -39.81 26.07
C SER A 132 -14.45 -39.35 26.76
N ASP A 133 -15.46 -40.17 26.50
CA ASP A 133 -16.61 -40.44 27.33
C ASP A 133 -16.17 -40.75 28.78
N GLY A 134 -16.86 -40.11 29.73
CA GLY A 134 -16.52 -40.12 31.15
C GLY A 134 -17.70 -39.61 31.94
N GLU A 135 -18.74 -40.43 31.97
CA GLU A 135 -19.93 -40.23 32.79
C GLU A 135 -19.64 -40.22 34.30
N GLU A 136 -20.61 -39.64 35.03
CA GLU A 136 -20.89 -39.74 36.46
C GLU A 136 -19.93 -38.97 37.40
N GLU A 137 -20.38 -38.17 38.38
CA GLU A 137 -21.49 -38.39 39.30
C GLU A 137 -21.88 -37.07 40.02
N ASP A 138 -23.10 -37.08 40.54
CA ASP A 138 -23.84 -36.01 41.21
C ASP A 138 -23.34 -35.70 42.65
N LYS A 139 -23.75 -34.54 43.19
CA LYS A 139 -23.84 -34.13 44.61
C LYS A 139 -22.60 -33.54 45.33
N GLN A 140 -22.64 -32.23 45.62
CA GLN A 140 -23.24 -31.64 46.84
C GLN A 140 -23.28 -30.11 46.77
#